data_AF-A0A9X3V4C3-F1
#
_entry.id   AF-A0A9X3V4C3-F1
#
_cell.length_a   1.000
_cell.length_b   1.000
_cell.length_c   1.000
_cell.angle_alpha   90.00
_cell.angle_beta   90.00
_cell.angle_gamma   90.00
#
_symmetry.space_group_name_H-M   'P 1'
#
loop_
_entity.id
_entity.type
_entity.pdbx_description
1 polymer ?
#
loop_
_entity_poly.entity_id
_entity_poly.type
_entity_poly.pdbx_seq_one_letter_code
_entity_poly.pdbx_strand_id
1 'polypeptide(L)'
;MKKSILVLAVVVSSLLVACGKADPAAIESVESLVAHPERLRELRAACKADHDKVGDAQCNAVAEATRRMFFGSGGPKYTPKE
;
A
#
# COMPACT_ATOMS: atom_id res chain seq x y z
N MET A 1 34.94 10.35 19.35
CA MET A 1 33.78 11.20 18.99
C MET A 1 33.38 11.07 17.52
N LYS A 2 34.26 11.34 16.53
CA LYS A 2 33.93 11.21 15.09
C LYS A 2 33.45 9.81 14.67
N LYS A 3 34.09 8.75 15.20
CA LYS A 3 33.74 7.34 14.93
C LYS A 3 32.36 6.97 15.51
N SER A 4 32.03 7.51 16.68
CA SER A 4 30.74 7.30 17.35
C SER A 4 29.59 7.97 16.59
N ILE A 5 29.84 9.12 15.95
CA ILE A 5 28.88 9.82 15.10
C ILE A 5 28.57 9.02 13.83
N LEU A 6 29.58 8.41 13.21
CA LEU A 6 29.39 7.56 12.02
C LEU A 6 28.59 6.29 12.34
N VAL A 7 28.81 5.69 13.52
CA VAL A 7 28.03 4.52 13.97
C VAL A 7 26.57 4.90 14.23
N LEU A 8 26.32 6.06 14.85
CA LEU A 8 24.95 6.52 15.09
C LEU A 8 24.18 6.78 13.78
N ALA A 9 24.84 7.38 12.79
CA ALA A 9 24.24 7.67 11.49
C ALA A 9 23.87 6.41 10.69
N VAL A 10 24.70 5.37 10.77
CA VAL A 10 24.41 4.06 10.14
C VAL A 10 23.23 3.37 10.82
N VAL A 11 23.14 3.40 12.15
CA VAL A 11 22.02 2.76 12.89
C VAL A 11 20.69 3.44 12.58
N VAL A 12 20.67 4.78 12.48
CA VAL A 12 19.45 5.55 12.15
C VAL A 12 18.94 5.24 10.74
N SER A 13 19.85 4.97 9.78
CA SER A 13 19.48 4.64 8.39
C SER A 13 18.77 3.28 8.28
N SER A 14 19.10 2.31 9.16
CA SER A 14 18.52 0.97 9.16
C SER A 14 17.05 0.95 9.61
N LEU A 15 16.67 1.89 10.49
CA LEU A 15 15.30 1.98 11.04
C LEU A 15 14.30 2.50 9.99
N LEU A 16 14.75 3.27 9.00
CA LEU A 16 13.89 3.82 7.93
C LEU A 16 13.48 2.78 6.87
N VAL A 17 14.17 1.63 6.79
CA VAL A 17 13.80 0.53 5.85
C VAL A 17 12.61 -0.30 6.35
N ALA A 18 12.17 -0.09 7.61
CA ALA A 18 11.00 -0.76 8.16
C ALA A 18 9.66 -0.09 7.80
N CYS A 19 9.67 1.12 7.24
CA CYS A 19 8.46 1.80 6.74
C CYS A 19 8.26 1.54 5.23
N GLY A 20 8.51 0.31 4.78
CA GLY A 20 8.46 -0.01 3.33
C GLY A 20 8.75 -1.46 2.96
N LYS A 21 9.12 -2.33 3.90
CA LYS A 21 9.06 -3.78 3.69
C LYS A 21 7.62 -4.23 3.91
N ALA A 22 6.83 -4.16 2.85
CA ALA A 22 5.61 -4.94 2.74
C ALA A 22 5.99 -6.42 2.91
N ASP A 23 5.60 -7.01 4.03
CA ASP A 23 5.63 -8.46 4.18
C ASP A 23 4.82 -9.05 3.02
N PRO A 24 5.41 -9.85 2.11
CA PRO A 24 4.69 -10.34 0.93
C PRO A 24 3.51 -11.27 1.27
N ALA A 25 3.41 -11.69 2.54
CA ALA A 25 2.28 -12.44 3.08
C ALA A 25 1.23 -11.58 3.79
N ALA A 26 1.52 -10.31 4.08
CA ALA A 26 0.58 -9.38 4.69
C ALA A 26 -0.14 -8.59 3.59
N ILE A 27 -1.46 -8.51 3.69
CA ILE A 27 -2.26 -7.70 2.77
C ILE A 27 -1.84 -6.24 2.88
N GLU A 28 -1.43 -5.64 1.77
CA GLU A 28 -1.06 -4.22 1.75
C GLU A 28 -2.29 -3.36 2.05
N SER A 29 -2.17 -2.45 3.02
CA SER A 29 -3.28 -1.61 3.47
C SER A 29 -3.75 -0.64 2.39
N VAL A 30 -5.02 -0.26 2.47
CA VAL A 30 -5.63 0.70 1.54
C VAL A 30 -4.90 2.04 1.60
N GLU A 31 -4.52 2.50 2.79
CA GLU A 31 -3.79 3.74 3.00
C GLU A 31 -2.40 3.72 2.35
N SER A 32 -1.67 2.60 2.47
CA SER A 32 -0.38 2.41 1.80
C SER A 32 -0.54 2.47 0.28
N LEU A 33 -1.52 1.73 -0.25
CA LEU A 33 -1.78 1.68 -1.69
C LEU A 33 -2.24 3.02 -2.28
N VAL A 34 -2.96 3.84 -1.50
CA VAL A 34 -3.31 5.22 -1.90
C VAL A 34 -2.08 6.13 -1.91
N ALA A 35 -1.14 5.94 -0.97
CA ALA A 35 0.11 6.70 -0.92
C ALA A 35 1.11 6.30 -2.02
N HIS A 36 1.00 5.09 -2.57
CA HIS A 36 1.93 4.50 -3.56
C HIS A 36 1.22 4.10 -4.87
N PRO A 37 0.90 5.06 -5.75
CA PRO A 37 0.09 4.81 -6.95
C PRO A 37 0.76 3.90 -7.99
N GLU A 38 2.10 3.90 -8.07
CA GLU A 38 2.85 2.94 -8.89
C GLU A 38 2.62 1.51 -8.42
N ARG A 39 2.71 1.27 -7.11
CA ARG A 39 2.50 -0.05 -6.51
C ARG A 39 1.06 -0.54 -6.69
N LEU A 40 0.09 0.37 -6.52
CA LEU A 40 -1.32 0.08 -6.77
C LEU A 40 -1.57 -0.33 -8.23
N ARG A 41 -0.91 0.32 -9.20
CA ARG A 41 -1.04 -0.03 -10.62
C ARG A 41 -0.48 -1.43 -10.91
N GLU A 42 0.66 -1.80 -10.34
CA GLU A 42 1.23 -3.13 -10.49
C GLU A 42 0.32 -4.22 -9.93
N LEU A 43 -0.17 -4.04 -8.70
CA LEU A 43 -1.09 -5.00 -8.07
C LEU A 43 -2.42 -5.10 -8.82
N ARG A 44 -2.92 -3.99 -9.38
CA ARG A 44 -4.10 -4.01 -10.25
C ARG A 44 -3.88 -4.84 -11.51
N ALA A 45 -2.71 -4.75 -12.13
CA ALA A 45 -2.36 -5.59 -13.27
C ALA A 45 -2.24 -7.07 -12.86
N ALA A 46 -1.65 -7.36 -11.71
CA ALA A 46 -1.55 -8.72 -11.16
C ALA A 46 -2.92 -9.33 -10.86
N CYS A 47 -3.80 -8.62 -10.15
CA CYS A 47 -5.18 -9.06 -9.87
C CYS A 47 -6.00 -9.34 -11.13
N LYS A 48 -5.76 -8.60 -12.22
CA LYS A 48 -6.40 -8.85 -13.52
C LYS A 48 -5.85 -10.10 -14.20
N ALA A 49 -4.55 -10.36 -14.06
CA ALA A 49 -3.89 -11.47 -14.70
C ALA A 49 -4.23 -12.81 -14.03
N ASP A 50 -4.22 -12.84 -12.69
CA ASP A 50 -4.47 -14.06 -11.91
C ASP A 50 -4.94 -13.68 -10.49
N HIS A 51 -6.26 -13.61 -10.33
CA HIS A 51 -6.88 -13.22 -9.07
C HIS A 51 -6.63 -14.24 -7.96
N ASP A 52 -6.70 -15.54 -8.27
CA ASP A 52 -6.53 -16.64 -7.30
C ASP A 52 -5.12 -16.67 -6.73
N LYS A 53 -4.11 -16.36 -7.56
CA LYS A 53 -2.71 -16.27 -7.12
C LYS A 53 -2.45 -15.08 -6.19
N VAL A 54 -3.14 -13.95 -6.39
CA VAL A 54 -2.95 -12.73 -5.58
C VAL A 54 -3.82 -12.76 -4.32
N GLY A 55 -5.01 -13.34 -4.42
CA GLY A 55 -5.95 -13.53 -3.32
C GLY A 55 -6.99 -12.40 -3.19
N ASP A 56 -8.22 -12.78 -2.87
CA ASP A 56 -9.39 -11.90 -2.76
C ASP A 56 -9.14 -10.70 -1.84
N ALA A 57 -8.52 -10.94 -0.67
CA ALA A 57 -8.28 -9.89 0.31
C ALA A 57 -7.38 -8.78 -0.25
N GLN A 58 -6.33 -9.14 -1.00
CA GLN A 58 -5.42 -8.16 -1.59
C GLN A 58 -6.07 -7.42 -2.76
N CYS A 59 -6.81 -8.12 -3.62
CA CYS A 59 -7.51 -7.51 -4.74
C CYS A 59 -8.67 -6.61 -4.31
N ASN A 60 -9.34 -6.94 -3.20
CA ASN A 60 -10.33 -6.06 -2.57
C ASN A 60 -9.69 -4.78 -2.01
N ALA A 61 -8.53 -4.88 -1.35
CA ALA A 61 -7.80 -3.70 -0.88
C ALA A 61 -7.36 -2.79 -2.05
N VAL A 62 -6.90 -3.39 -3.16
CA VAL A 62 -6.56 -2.68 -4.41
C VAL A 62 -7.79 -2.00 -5.02
N ALA A 63 -8.94 -2.66 -5.03
CA ALA A 63 -10.19 -2.09 -5.52
C ALA A 63 -10.63 -0.89 -4.66
N GLU A 64 -10.54 -1.01 -3.33
CA GLU A 64 -10.86 0.07 -2.41
C GLU A 64 -9.89 1.25 -2.55
N ALA A 65 -8.59 1.00 -2.62
CA ALA A 65 -7.59 2.05 -2.84
C ALA A 65 -7.86 2.81 -4.15
N THR A 66 -8.17 2.09 -5.23
CA THR A 66 -8.59 2.70 -6.50
C THR A 66 -9.86 3.56 -6.31
N ARG A 67 -10.87 3.04 -5.60
CA ARG A 67 -12.11 3.78 -5.34
C ARG A 67 -11.82 5.07 -4.57
N ARG A 68 -10.99 5.02 -3.52
CA ARG A 68 -10.65 6.19 -2.70
C ARG A 68 -9.85 7.24 -3.47
N MET A 69 -9.01 6.86 -4.42
CA MET A 69 -8.33 7.81 -5.31
C MET A 69 -9.32 8.65 -6.14
N PHE A 70 -10.49 8.08 -6.49
CA PHE A 70 -11.49 8.76 -7.30
C PHE A 70 -12.55 9.49 -6.47
N PHE A 71 -13.09 8.86 -5.43
CA PHE A 71 -14.18 9.40 -4.61
C PHE A 71 -13.72 10.05 -3.31
N GLY A 72 -12.44 9.95 -2.97
CA GLY A 72 -11.95 10.21 -1.62
C GLY A 72 -12.48 9.21 -0.59
N SER A 73 -12.15 9.41 0.67
CA SER A 73 -12.63 8.57 1.78
C SER A 73 -14.13 8.76 2.08
N GLY A 74 -14.74 9.83 1.56
CA GLY A 74 -16.14 10.19 1.83
C GLY A 74 -17.18 9.46 0.97
N GLY A 75 -16.75 8.67 -0.03
CA GLY A 75 -17.64 7.92 -0.91
C GLY A 75 -18.57 8.79 -1.78
N PRO A 76 -19.51 8.16 -2.52
CA PRO A 76 -20.48 8.88 -3.33
C PRO A 76 -21.44 9.71 -2.48
N LYS A 77 -21.74 10.95 -2.90
CA LYS A 77 -22.62 11.90 -2.18
C LYS A 77 -24.11 11.54 -2.26
N TYR A 78 -24.49 10.70 -3.20
CA TYR A 78 -25.86 10.25 -3.40
C TYR A 78 -25.89 8.73 -3.53
N THR A 79 -26.74 8.09 -2.74
CA THR A 79 -27.08 6.67 -2.83
C THR A 79 -28.60 6.56 -2.98
N PRO A 80 -29.11 6.17 -4.17
CA PRO A 80 -30.55 5.95 -4.38
C PRO A 80 -31.10 4.92 -3.39
N LYS A 81 -32.35 5.10 -2.98
CA LYS A 81 -33.09 4.08 -2.23
C LYS A 81 -33.56 3.00 -3.21
N GLU A 82 -33.27 1.74 -2.88
CA GLU A 82 -33.80 0.55 -3.57
C GLU A 82 -35.31 0.40 -3.42
#